data_AF-A0A8S2FYP4-F1
#
_entry.id   AF-A0A8S2FYP4-F1
#
_cell.length_a   1.000
_cell.length_b   1.000
_cell.length_c   1.000
_cell.angle_alpha   90.00
_cell.angle_beta   90.00
_cell.angle_gamma   90.00
#
_symmetry.space_group_name_H-M   'P 1'
#
loop_
_entity.id
_entity.type
_entity.pdbx_description
1 polymer ?
#
loop_
_entity_poly.entity_id
_entity_poly.type
_entity_poly.pdbx_seq_one_letter_code
_entity_poly.pdbx_strand_id
1 'polypeptide(L)'
;MLRYSKLNDAQILKRLMEICKEENIKYLNDGIEAIIFTAQGDMRQAINNLQSTTFGFGMVNSENVFKVCDEPHPLLVKDMIASCTKGDLDGAYNVLNHLCHLGYTSQDIISVTMRVTKTFEMTEFMQLEFIREIGLTCMRISQGCDSQLQLSAMLARLCEKGISHIAIK
;
A
#
# COMPACT_ATOMS: atom_id res chain seq x y z
N MET A 1 -20.35 26.81 3.56
CA MET A 1 -19.00 26.25 3.38
C MET A 1 -19.10 25.12 2.36
N LEU A 2 -18.37 25.20 1.24
CA LEU A 2 -18.38 24.17 0.21
C LEU A 2 -17.35 23.07 0.58
N ARG A 3 -17.78 21.82 0.63
CA ARG A 3 -16.93 20.67 0.95
C ARG A 3 -16.49 19.99 -0.33
N TYR A 4 -15.18 19.85 -0.52
CA TYR A 4 -14.59 19.11 -1.63
C TYR A 4 -14.22 17.69 -1.17
N SER A 5 -14.68 16.68 -1.90
CA SER A 5 -14.30 15.29 -1.68
C SER A 5 -12.99 14.96 -2.40
N LYS A 6 -12.36 13.85 -2.02
CA LYS A 6 -11.27 13.26 -2.79
C LYS A 6 -11.73 12.99 -4.23
N LEU A 7 -10.79 13.09 -5.17
CA LEU A 7 -11.06 12.77 -6.56
C LEU A 7 -11.16 11.26 -6.74
N ASN A 8 -11.99 10.86 -7.70
CA ASN A 8 -12.08 9.46 -8.12
C ASN A 8 -10.92 9.11 -9.05
N ASP A 9 -10.51 7.86 -9.09
CA ASP A 9 -9.34 7.40 -9.86
C ASP A 9 -9.47 7.73 -11.35
N ALA A 10 -10.68 7.61 -11.91
CA ALA A 10 -10.97 7.97 -13.30
C ALA A 10 -10.78 9.48 -13.60
N GLN A 11 -11.04 10.35 -12.62
CA GLN A 11 -10.84 11.80 -12.77
C GLN A 11 -9.36 12.14 -12.77
N ILE A 12 -8.58 11.50 -11.90
CA ILE A 12 -7.11 11.65 -11.85
C ILE A 12 -6.50 11.12 -13.14
N LEU A 13 -6.89 9.92 -13.58
CA LEU A 13 -6.41 9.31 -14.82
C LEU A 13 -6.65 10.22 -16.02
N LYS A 14 -7.87 10.75 -16.17
CA LYS A 14 -8.20 11.66 -17.27
C LYS A 14 -7.25 12.86 -17.28
N ARG A 15 -7.01 13.47 -16.12
CA ARG A 15 -6.15 14.65 -16.01
C ARG A 15 -4.67 14.33 -16.24
N LEU A 16 -4.18 13.20 -15.74
CA LEU A 16 -2.81 12.75 -16.01
C LEU A 16 -2.58 12.49 -17.49
N MET A 17 -3.55 11.88 -18.18
CA MET A 17 -3.48 11.62 -19.62
C MET A 17 -3.43 12.91 -20.45
N GLU A 18 -4.15 13.96 -20.03
CA GLU A 18 -4.05 15.30 -20.65
C GLU A 18 -2.62 15.86 -20.48
N ILE A 19 -2.07 15.83 -19.27
CA ILE A 19 -0.72 16.34 -18.96
C ILE A 19 0.34 15.56 -19.73
N CYS A 20 0.26 14.23 -19.79
CA CYS A 20 1.20 13.39 -20.53
C CYS A 20 1.23 13.72 -22.03
N LYS A 21 0.08 14.11 -22.61
CA LYS A 21 -0.01 14.50 -24.02
C LYS A 21 0.58 15.88 -24.28
N GLU A 22 0.29 16.87 -23.44
CA GLU A 22 0.82 18.23 -23.57
C GLU A 22 2.34 18.26 -23.38
N GLU A 23 2.86 17.52 -22.39
CA GLU A 23 4.28 17.48 -22.05
C GLU A 23 5.08 16.41 -22.83
N ASN A 24 4.44 15.66 -23.73
CA ASN A 24 5.03 14.55 -24.50
C ASN A 24 5.82 13.55 -23.62
N ILE A 25 5.22 13.13 -22.51
CA ILE A 25 5.84 12.21 -21.54
C ILE A 25 5.78 10.77 -22.06
N LYS A 26 6.89 10.03 -21.93
CA LYS A 26 6.94 8.58 -22.19
C LYS A 26 6.44 7.82 -20.96
N TYR A 27 5.31 7.12 -21.10
CA TYR A 27 4.71 6.35 -20.01
C TYR A 27 4.27 4.95 -20.46
N LEU A 28 4.21 4.03 -19.49
CA LEU A 28 3.51 2.75 -19.55
C LEU A 28 2.22 2.84 -18.74
N ASN A 29 1.21 2.03 -19.10
CA ASN A 29 -0.06 2.01 -18.38
C ASN A 29 0.11 1.64 -16.90
N ASP A 30 0.99 0.68 -16.60
CA ASP A 30 1.36 0.26 -15.25
C ASP A 30 1.95 1.43 -14.41
N GLY A 31 2.75 2.31 -15.03
CA GLY A 31 3.27 3.49 -14.36
C GLY A 31 2.18 4.49 -13.97
N ILE A 32 1.15 4.68 -14.82
CA ILE A 32 0.01 5.55 -14.49
C ILE A 32 -0.81 4.93 -13.36
N GLU A 33 -1.05 3.62 -13.39
CA GLU A 33 -1.76 2.92 -12.31
C GLU A 33 -1.01 3.05 -10.97
N ALA A 34 0.31 2.92 -10.97
CA ALA A 34 1.14 3.14 -9.78
C ALA A 34 1.05 4.59 -9.25
N ILE A 35 1.00 5.60 -10.13
CA ILE A 35 0.82 7.00 -9.73
C ILE A 35 -0.56 7.21 -9.09
N ILE A 36 -1.62 6.62 -9.66
CA ILE A 36 -2.97 6.72 -9.10
C ILE A 36 -3.03 6.06 -7.73
N PHE A 37 -2.43 4.88 -7.59
CA PHE A 37 -2.34 4.15 -6.32
C PHE A 37 -1.63 4.96 -5.22
N THR A 38 -0.51 5.60 -5.55
CA THR A 38 0.25 6.44 -4.61
C THR A 38 -0.45 7.77 -4.30
N ALA A 39 -1.22 8.32 -5.24
CA ALA A 39 -1.88 9.63 -5.09
C ALA A 39 -3.09 9.64 -4.14
N GLN A 40 -3.77 8.52 -3.91
CA GLN A 40 -4.89 8.37 -2.95
C GLN A 40 -5.99 9.46 -3.03
N GLY A 41 -6.31 9.90 -4.25
CA GLY A 41 -7.32 10.94 -4.50
C GLY A 41 -6.81 12.38 -4.48
N ASP A 42 -5.50 12.61 -4.28
CA ASP A 42 -4.86 13.93 -4.33
C ASP A 42 -4.22 14.17 -5.71
N MET A 43 -4.79 15.09 -6.50
CA MET A 43 -4.26 15.45 -7.82
C MET A 43 -2.86 16.05 -7.75
N ARG A 44 -2.55 16.83 -6.70
CA ARG A 44 -1.26 17.48 -6.57
C ARG A 44 -0.17 16.43 -6.37
N GLN A 45 -0.44 15.45 -5.51
CA GLN A 45 0.49 14.34 -5.30
C GLN A 45 0.70 13.55 -6.60
N ALA A 46 -0.38 13.27 -7.35
CA ALA A 46 -0.29 12.56 -8.62
C ALA A 46 0.61 13.29 -9.63
N ILE A 47 0.45 14.61 -9.78
CA ILE A 47 1.27 15.43 -10.70
C ILE A 47 2.72 15.47 -10.24
N ASN A 48 2.95 15.65 -8.94
CA ASN A 48 4.31 15.69 -8.37
C ASN A 48 5.04 14.36 -8.57
N ASN A 49 4.35 13.23 -8.36
CA ASN A 49 4.91 11.89 -8.58
C ASN A 49 5.22 11.67 -10.05
N LEU A 50 4.31 12.08 -10.96
CA LEU A 50 4.53 12.02 -12.41
C LEU A 50 5.78 12.82 -12.80
N GLN A 51 5.87 14.09 -12.38
CA GLN A 51 6.97 14.97 -12.72
C GLN A 51 8.31 14.49 -12.15
N SER A 52 8.31 14.00 -10.91
CA SER A 52 9.52 13.49 -10.25
C SER A 52 10.03 12.22 -10.94
N THR A 53 9.11 11.35 -11.37
CA THR A 53 9.46 10.12 -12.09
C THR A 53 9.99 10.42 -13.50
N THR A 54 9.38 11.36 -14.21
CA THR A 54 9.84 11.75 -15.55
C THR A 54 11.19 12.46 -15.50
N PHE A 55 11.41 13.34 -14.53
CA PHE A 55 12.68 14.05 -14.40
C PHE A 55 13.81 13.13 -13.91
N GLY A 56 13.50 12.20 -13.00
CA GLY A 56 14.49 11.26 -12.45
C GLY A 56 14.91 10.16 -13.43
N PHE A 57 13.96 9.58 -14.16
CA PHE A 57 14.20 8.36 -14.95
C PHE A 57 13.83 8.47 -16.43
N GLY A 58 13.19 9.57 -16.87
CA GLY A 58 12.79 9.79 -18.26
C GLY A 58 11.60 8.97 -18.75
N MET A 59 11.32 7.83 -18.12
CA MET A 59 10.21 6.93 -18.46
C MET A 59 9.40 6.56 -17.20
N VAL A 60 8.08 6.64 -17.32
CA VAL A 60 7.14 6.33 -16.24
C VAL A 60 6.73 4.86 -16.32
N ASN A 61 7.32 4.03 -15.47
CA ASN A 61 6.95 2.63 -15.21
C ASN A 61 6.62 2.46 -13.70
N SER A 62 6.00 1.35 -13.29
CA SER A 62 5.68 1.13 -11.87
C SER A 62 6.92 1.12 -10.98
N GLU A 63 7.98 0.46 -11.43
CA GLU A 63 9.21 0.33 -10.66
C GLU A 63 9.85 1.70 -10.33
N ASN A 64 9.96 2.60 -11.30
CA ASN A 64 10.49 3.95 -11.09
C ASN A 64 9.53 4.77 -10.22
N VAL A 65 8.22 4.61 -10.39
CA VAL A 65 7.24 5.33 -9.55
C VAL A 65 7.38 4.91 -8.09
N PHE A 66 7.43 3.61 -7.78
CA PHE A 66 7.60 3.13 -6.40
C PHE A 66 8.97 3.49 -5.81
N LYS A 67 10.03 3.52 -6.63
CA LYS A 67 11.36 4.01 -6.22
C LYS A 67 11.38 5.50 -5.88
N VAL A 68 10.61 6.33 -6.60
CA VAL A 68 10.54 7.78 -6.34
C VAL A 68 9.63 8.10 -5.15
N CYS A 69 8.56 7.33 -4.99
CA CYS A 69 7.58 7.55 -3.92
C CYS A 69 7.99 6.93 -2.57
N ASP A 70 9.05 6.12 -2.53
CA ASP A 70 9.51 5.37 -1.35
C ASP A 70 8.38 4.59 -0.65
N GLU A 71 7.46 4.02 -1.44
CA GLU A 71 6.40 3.14 -0.92
C GLU A 71 6.73 1.67 -1.20
N PRO A 72 6.41 0.74 -0.27
CA PRO A 72 6.62 -0.68 -0.48
C PRO A 72 5.72 -1.22 -1.58
N HIS A 73 6.28 -2.09 -2.42
CA HIS A 73 5.57 -2.64 -3.57
C HIS A 73 4.31 -3.42 -3.13
N PRO A 74 3.12 -3.14 -3.69
CA PRO A 74 1.86 -3.77 -3.27
C PRO A 74 1.87 -5.30 -3.36
N LEU A 75 2.63 -5.86 -4.31
CA LEU A 75 2.78 -7.31 -4.47
C LEU A 75 3.43 -7.97 -3.24
N LEU A 76 4.51 -7.39 -2.69
CA LEU A 76 5.17 -7.94 -1.50
C LEU A 76 4.21 -7.95 -0.30
N VAL A 77 3.45 -6.87 -0.13
CA VAL A 77 2.45 -6.75 0.94
C VAL A 77 1.29 -7.73 0.73
N LYS A 78 0.90 -7.99 -0.53
CA LYS A 78 -0.12 -9.00 -0.89
C LYS A 78 0.34 -10.41 -0.50
N ASP A 79 1.60 -10.74 -0.76
CA ASP A 79 2.19 -12.03 -0.39
C ASP A 79 2.29 -12.20 1.14
N MET A 80 2.62 -11.11 1.85
CA MET A 80 2.61 -11.07 3.31
C MET A 80 1.21 -11.36 3.88
N ILE A 81 0.17 -10.71 3.35
CA ILE A 81 -1.22 -10.93 3.77
C ILE A 81 -1.67 -12.36 3.43
N ALA A 82 -1.33 -12.86 2.25
CA ALA A 82 -1.65 -14.23 1.84
C ALA A 82 -1.03 -15.28 2.76
N SER A 83 0.20 -15.04 3.25
CA SER A 83 0.88 -15.88 4.24
C SER A 83 0.16 -15.83 5.59
N CYS A 84 -0.28 -14.63 6.02
CA CYS A 84 -1.09 -14.47 7.23
C CYS A 84 -2.43 -15.20 7.16
N THR A 85 -3.10 -15.18 6.00
CA THR A 85 -4.37 -15.90 5.79
C THR A 85 -4.19 -17.42 5.93
N LYS A 86 -3.02 -17.96 5.57
CA LYS A 86 -2.67 -19.37 5.75
C LYS A 86 -2.20 -19.72 7.17
N GLY A 87 -1.95 -18.73 8.01
CA GLY A 87 -1.37 -18.91 9.34
C GLY A 87 0.15 -19.15 9.33
N ASP A 88 0.84 -18.88 8.21
CA ASP A 88 2.29 -18.98 8.11
C ASP A 88 2.97 -17.69 8.60
N LEU A 89 3.29 -17.66 9.89
CA LEU A 89 3.92 -16.52 10.55
C LEU A 89 5.36 -16.32 10.07
N ASP A 90 6.12 -17.38 9.87
CA ASP A 90 7.53 -17.30 9.47
C ASP A 90 7.65 -16.74 8.04
N GLY A 91 6.79 -17.20 7.13
CA GLY A 91 6.68 -16.66 5.78
C GLY A 91 6.34 -15.16 5.77
N ALA A 92 5.34 -14.75 6.56
CA ALA A 92 4.95 -13.34 6.67
C ALA A 92 6.05 -12.48 7.32
N TYR A 93 6.73 -13.00 8.34
CA TYR A 93 7.81 -12.30 9.04
C TYR A 93 9.03 -12.08 8.14
N ASN A 94 9.38 -13.04 7.28
CA ASN A 94 10.47 -12.89 6.33
C ASN A 94 10.22 -11.74 5.35
N VAL A 95 8.99 -11.60 4.85
CA VAL A 95 8.61 -10.48 3.96
C VAL A 95 8.67 -9.15 4.72
N LEU A 96 8.14 -9.10 5.93
CA LEU A 96 8.21 -7.91 6.77
C LEU A 96 9.66 -7.50 7.06
N ASN A 97 10.51 -8.45 7.42
CA ASN A 97 11.91 -8.20 7.73
C ASN A 97 12.65 -7.71 6.48
N HIS A 98 12.34 -8.24 5.30
CA HIS A 98 12.85 -7.73 4.04
C HIS A 98 12.44 -6.26 3.79
N LEU A 99 11.17 -5.90 4.01
CA LEU A 99 10.70 -4.51 3.89
C LEU A 99 11.41 -3.58 4.90
N CYS A 100 11.63 -4.02 6.14
CA CYS A 100 12.38 -3.26 7.12
C CYS A 100 13.86 -3.08 6.72
N HIS A 101 14.50 -4.11 6.13
CA HIS A 101 15.89 -4.02 5.64
C HIS A 101 16.04 -3.07 4.44
N LEU A 102 14.98 -2.89 3.64
CA LEU A 102 14.94 -1.91 2.56
C LEU A 102 14.82 -0.46 3.07
N GLY A 103 14.60 -0.27 4.38
CA GLY A 103 14.54 1.06 5.01
C GLY A 103 13.15 1.69 5.03
N TYR A 104 12.10 0.94 4.69
CA TYR A 104 10.73 1.45 4.79
C TYR A 104 10.32 1.69 6.24
N THR A 105 9.60 2.79 6.48
CA THR A 105 9.09 3.11 7.82
C THR A 105 7.92 2.21 8.18
N SER A 106 7.72 1.95 9.48
CA SER A 106 6.57 1.16 9.94
C SER A 106 5.23 1.81 9.56
N GLN A 107 5.19 3.14 9.49
CA GLN A 107 4.01 3.90 9.08
C GLN A 107 3.64 3.63 7.62
N ASP A 108 4.63 3.59 6.73
CA ASP A 108 4.42 3.29 5.31
C ASP A 108 3.96 1.83 5.15
N ILE A 109 4.65 0.89 5.80
CA ILE A 109 4.31 -0.54 5.75
C ILE A 109 2.85 -0.75 6.18
N ILE A 110 2.41 -0.16 7.29
CA ILE A 110 1.03 -0.30 7.77
C ILE A 110 0.04 0.37 6.85
N SER A 111 0.35 1.57 6.36
CA SER A 111 -0.54 2.31 5.46
C SER A 111 -0.78 1.51 4.18
N VAL A 112 0.27 0.93 3.59
CA VAL A 112 0.15 0.07 2.42
C VAL A 112 -0.58 -1.23 2.75
N THR A 113 -0.27 -1.87 3.88
CA THR A 113 -0.96 -3.09 4.34
C THR A 113 -2.47 -2.85 4.48
N MET A 114 -2.87 -1.74 5.10
CA MET A 114 -4.27 -1.36 5.23
C MET A 114 -4.95 -1.15 3.87
N ARG A 115 -4.25 -0.57 2.89
CA ARG A 115 -4.76 -0.40 1.51
C ARG A 115 -4.94 -1.75 0.83
N VAL A 116 -3.91 -2.61 0.86
CA VAL A 116 -3.93 -3.91 0.18
C VAL A 116 -4.98 -4.84 0.79
N THR A 117 -5.15 -4.86 2.11
CA THR A 117 -6.18 -5.67 2.79
C THR A 117 -7.60 -5.31 2.35
N LYS A 118 -7.88 -4.05 2.00
CA LYS A 118 -9.21 -3.62 1.51
C LYS A 118 -9.53 -4.15 0.10
N THR A 119 -8.51 -4.37 -0.72
CA THR A 119 -8.65 -4.87 -2.10
C THR A 119 -8.42 -6.39 -2.17
N PHE A 120 -7.87 -7.00 -1.13
CA PHE A 120 -7.56 -8.42 -1.10
C PHE A 120 -8.83 -9.28 -1.08
N GLU A 121 -8.83 -10.37 -1.86
CA GLU A 121 -9.93 -11.32 -1.93
C GLU A 121 -9.92 -12.26 -0.72
N MET A 122 -10.80 -11.99 0.26
CA MET A 122 -11.01 -12.84 1.44
C MET A 122 -12.48 -12.78 1.90
N THR A 123 -12.86 -13.60 2.88
CA THR A 123 -14.21 -13.54 3.45
C THR A 123 -14.41 -12.20 4.18
N GLU A 124 -15.61 -11.60 4.05
CA GLU A 124 -15.91 -10.29 4.62
C GLU A 124 -15.63 -10.23 6.14
N PHE A 125 -15.98 -11.30 6.85
CA PHE A 125 -15.70 -11.42 8.29
C PHE A 125 -14.19 -11.39 8.59
N MET A 126 -13.38 -12.13 7.84
CA MET A 126 -11.92 -12.12 8.01
C MET A 126 -11.33 -10.76 7.65
N GLN A 127 -11.83 -10.13 6.58
CA GLN A 127 -11.39 -8.82 6.15
C GLN A 127 -11.61 -7.76 7.23
N LEU A 128 -12.78 -7.76 7.87
CA LEU A 128 -13.11 -6.85 8.95
C LEU A 128 -12.22 -7.07 10.18
N GLU A 129 -11.97 -8.33 10.56
CA GLU A 129 -11.04 -8.64 11.67
C GLU A 129 -9.61 -8.19 11.36
N PHE A 130 -9.13 -8.37 10.13
CA PHE A 130 -7.80 -7.93 9.71
C PHE A 130 -7.70 -6.39 9.75
N ILE A 131 -8.69 -5.71 9.20
CA ILE A 131 -8.79 -4.24 9.24
C ILE A 131 -8.78 -3.72 10.68
N ARG A 132 -9.47 -4.41 11.60
CA ARG A 132 -9.52 -4.05 13.01
C ARG A 132 -8.14 -4.12 13.66
N GLU A 133 -7.41 -5.22 13.49
CA GLU A 133 -6.08 -5.40 14.10
C GLU A 133 -5.02 -4.47 13.47
N ILE A 134 -5.07 -4.26 12.15
CA ILE A 134 -4.21 -3.28 11.47
C ILE A 134 -4.50 -1.87 11.98
N GLY A 135 -5.78 -1.50 12.15
CA GLY A 135 -6.19 -0.20 12.69
C GLY A 135 -5.69 0.04 14.12
N LEU A 136 -5.78 -0.97 15.00
CA LEU A 136 -5.24 -0.88 16.36
C LEU A 136 -3.71 -0.69 16.38
N THR A 137 -3.01 -1.37 15.46
CA THR A 137 -1.56 -1.22 15.34
C THR A 137 -1.17 0.16 14.81
N CYS A 138 -1.90 0.66 13.81
CA CYS A 138 -1.75 2.02 13.28
C CYS A 138 -1.92 3.09 14.38
N MET A 139 -2.94 2.93 15.23
CA MET A 139 -3.15 3.81 16.38
C MET A 139 -1.94 3.81 17.33
N ARG A 140 -1.39 2.64 17.67
CA ARG A 140 -0.22 2.54 18.56
C ARG A 140 1.03 3.19 17.97
N ILE A 141 1.27 3.03 16.67
CA ILE A 141 2.40 3.67 16.00
C ILE A 141 2.21 5.19 15.91
N SER A 142 0.98 5.65 15.66
CA SER A 142 0.67 7.08 15.71
C SER A 142 0.86 7.71 17.10
N GLN A 143 0.83 6.90 18.17
CA GLN A 143 1.14 7.34 19.54
C GLN A 143 2.65 7.36 19.86
N GLY A 144 3.50 7.02 18.88
CA GLY A 144 4.96 7.02 19.03
C GLY A 144 5.57 5.65 19.36
N CYS A 145 4.77 4.58 19.45
CA CYS A 145 5.31 3.22 19.59
C CYS A 145 5.75 2.66 18.23
N ASP A 146 6.76 3.26 17.61
CA ASP A 146 7.30 2.83 16.32
C ASP A 146 8.44 1.82 16.53
N SER A 147 8.12 0.53 16.55
CA SER A 147 9.10 -0.54 16.68
C SER A 147 8.74 -1.74 15.81
N GLN A 148 9.75 -2.44 15.31
CA GLN A 148 9.57 -3.70 14.57
C GLN A 148 8.77 -4.74 15.36
N LEU A 149 8.82 -4.68 16.70
CA LEU A 149 8.01 -5.53 17.56
C LEU A 149 6.50 -5.29 17.38
N GLN A 150 6.05 -4.05 17.18
CA GLN A 150 4.63 -3.76 16.94
C GLN A 150 4.16 -4.34 15.60
N LEU A 151 4.99 -4.26 14.56
CA LEU A 151 4.70 -4.89 13.25
C LEU A 151 4.65 -6.41 13.36
N SER A 152 5.59 -7.00 14.09
CA SER A 152 5.64 -8.45 14.33
C SER A 152 4.41 -8.92 15.12
N ALA A 153 4.00 -8.16 16.13
CA ALA A 153 2.80 -8.41 16.91
C ALA A 153 1.52 -8.30 16.07
N MET A 154 1.48 -7.37 15.10
CA MET A 154 0.39 -7.29 14.14
C MET A 154 0.31 -8.56 13.31
N LEU A 155 1.41 -9.04 12.73
CA LEU A 155 1.43 -10.28 11.94
C LEU A 155 0.98 -11.49 12.76
N ALA A 156 1.45 -11.62 14.01
CA ALA A 156 1.05 -12.71 14.90
C ALA A 156 -0.47 -12.73 15.14
N ARG A 157 -1.07 -11.56 15.40
CA ARG A 157 -2.52 -11.43 15.59
C ARG A 157 -3.30 -11.74 14.31
N LEU A 158 -2.79 -11.31 13.15
CA LEU A 158 -3.41 -11.62 11.86
C LEU A 158 -3.39 -13.13 11.58
N CYS A 159 -2.26 -13.80 11.85
CA CYS A 159 -2.13 -15.25 11.70
C CYS A 159 -3.07 -16.00 12.65
N GLU A 160 -3.18 -15.59 13.91
CA GLU A 160 -4.10 -16.17 14.89
C GLU A 160 -5.57 -16.11 14.40
N LYS A 161 -5.96 -14.98 13.80
CA LYS A 161 -7.30 -14.80 13.20
C LYS A 161 -7.48 -15.63 11.93
N GLY A 162 -6.43 -15.76 11.12
CA GLY A 162 -6.41 -16.66 9.96
C GLY A 162 -6.64 -18.12 10.36
N ILE A 163 -5.91 -18.62 11.35
CA ILE A 163 -6.02 -19.98 11.88
C ILE A 163 -7.42 -20.23 12.46
N SER A 164 -7.94 -19.28 13.24
CA SER A 164 -9.28 -19.39 13.84
C SER A 164 -10.36 -19.58 12.77
N HIS A 165 -10.23 -18.93 11.62
CA HIS A 165 -11.17 -19.08 10.50
C HIS A 165 -10.96 -20.39 9.73
N ILE A 166 -9.72 -20.90 9.63
CA ILE A 166 -9.44 -22.21 9.03
C ILE A 166 -10.06 -23.32 9.90
N ALA A 167 -10.00 -23.18 11.23
CA ALA A 167 -10.54 -24.17 12.17
C ALA A 167 -12.08 -24.23 12.25
N ILE A 168 -12.78 -23.19 11.79
CA ILE A 168 -14.26 -23.13 11.75
C ILE A 168 -14.81 -23.74 10.44
N LYS A 169 -13.97 -23.95 9.43
CA LYS A 169 -14.32 -24.59 8.17
C LYS A 169 -14.09 -26.10 8.23
#